data_AF-A0A814V8R3-F1
#
_entry.id   AF-A0A814V8R3-F1
#
_cell.length_a   1.000
_cell.length_b   1.000
_cell.length_c   1.000
_cell.angle_alpha   90.00
_cell.angle_beta   90.00
_cell.angle_gamma   90.00
#
_symmetry.space_group_name_H-M   'P 1'
#
loop_
_entity.id
_entity.type
_entity.pdbx_description
1 polymer ?
#
loop_
_entity_poly.entity_id
_entity_poly.type
_entity_poly.pdbx_seq_one_letter_code
_entity_poly.pdbx_strand_id
1 'polypeptide(L)'
;MSLTLRHLNDDTSWLIIYDNFKILLDPWLFGSQIDYFHYFSRQEHAIQPSIQNITRDLNIEIDAIIISHEFTDHCHEETLRSLSSTIPIYATTNAAKRIRRWNYFQYVYTIPILNNQSQLNIFDRIRVGYIEEKGFLSLPSLHGATCISFLIDNQQWHSLLYIPHGCEQTSICEWFNKQSNVNICILLQGFDRVFNPIWLGGLLNYGCNQAAKLAIALKVKHWIGTHDENKIASGLVSLFLKRHNYTIDDAKLELEKYKDETIIPNLHHIQNGNSITIDLTE
;
A
#
# COMPACT_ATOMS: atom_id res chain seq x y z
N MET A 1 8.07 -20.82 1.34
CA MET A 1 8.52 -19.94 0.22
C MET A 1 8.59 -18.51 0.71
N SER A 2 9.71 -17.81 0.51
CA SER A 2 9.96 -16.50 1.13
C SER A 2 9.46 -15.31 0.30
N LEU A 3 8.87 -14.32 0.99
CA LEU A 3 8.56 -12.98 0.48
C LEU A 3 9.41 -11.96 1.23
N THR A 4 10.23 -11.19 0.51
CA THR A 4 10.98 -10.08 1.10
C THR A 4 10.32 -8.76 0.78
N LEU A 5 10.13 -7.93 1.80
CA LEU A 5 9.60 -6.58 1.69
C LEU A 5 10.68 -5.62 2.18
N ARG A 6 11.14 -4.72 1.31
CA ARG A 6 12.10 -3.66 1.65
C ARG A 6 11.39 -2.31 1.58
N HIS A 7 11.45 -1.56 2.66
CA HIS A 7 10.89 -0.21 2.73
C HIS A 7 11.90 0.78 2.15
N LEU A 8 11.49 1.64 1.22
CA LEU A 8 12.39 2.53 0.48
C LEU A 8 12.35 3.98 0.99
N ASN A 9 11.31 4.34 1.71
CA ASN A 9 11.13 5.59 2.46
C ASN A 9 10.35 5.28 3.75
N ASP A 10 9.98 6.27 4.57
CA ASP A 10 9.11 6.04 5.74
C ASP A 10 7.60 6.13 5.38
N ASP A 11 7.28 6.13 4.09
CA ASP A 11 5.94 6.35 3.54
C ASP A 11 5.41 5.08 2.84
N THR A 12 5.22 5.09 1.53
CA THR A 12 4.48 4.07 0.77
C THR A 12 5.31 3.28 -0.21
N SER A 13 6.60 3.58 -0.33
CA SER A 13 7.44 2.99 -1.38
C SER A 13 8.08 1.70 -0.92
N TRP A 14 7.68 0.58 -1.53
CA TRP A 14 8.19 -0.74 -1.20
C TRP A 14 8.80 -1.43 -2.41
N LEU A 15 9.87 -2.19 -2.16
CA LEU A 15 10.35 -3.23 -3.06
C LEU A 15 9.90 -4.58 -2.51
N ILE A 16 9.10 -5.29 -3.31
CA ILE A 16 8.61 -6.63 -3.03
C ILE A 16 9.43 -7.62 -3.85
N ILE A 17 10.02 -8.61 -3.20
CA ILE A 17 10.75 -9.69 -3.85
C ILE A 17 10.09 -11.02 -3.49
N TYR A 18 9.59 -11.71 -4.51
CA TYR A 18 9.03 -13.06 -4.38
C TYR A 18 9.67 -13.95 -5.42
N ASP A 19 10.35 -15.01 -4.97
CA ASP A 19 11.20 -15.84 -5.83
C ASP A 19 12.24 -14.97 -6.56
N ASN A 20 12.22 -14.90 -7.90
CA ASN A 20 13.12 -14.06 -8.68
C ASN A 20 12.49 -12.72 -9.13
N PHE A 21 11.20 -12.51 -8.83
CA PHE A 21 10.44 -11.34 -9.26
C PHE A 21 10.62 -10.17 -8.30
N LYS A 22 10.98 -8.99 -8.82
CA LYS A 22 11.13 -7.73 -8.09
C LYS A 22 10.06 -6.74 -8.56
N ILE A 23 9.18 -6.37 -7.64
CA ILE A 23 8.04 -5.49 -7.90
C ILE A 23 8.21 -4.23 -7.07
N LEU A 24 8.13 -3.06 -7.71
CA LEU A 24 8.01 -1.79 -7.00
C LEU A 24 6.55 -1.48 -6.73
N LEU A 25 6.25 -1.07 -5.49
CA LEU A 25 4.93 -0.61 -5.07
C LEU A 25 5.03 0.87 -4.71
N ASP A 26 4.18 1.69 -5.35
CA ASP A 26 4.00 3.12 -5.07
C ASP A 26 5.31 3.92 -4.89
N PRO A 27 6.20 3.98 -5.91
CA PRO A 27 7.50 4.61 -5.76
C PRO A 27 7.41 6.15 -5.79
N TRP A 28 7.79 6.77 -4.68
CA TRP A 28 8.08 8.20 -4.51
C TRP A 28 9.42 8.35 -3.79
N LEU A 29 10.47 8.77 -4.50
CA LEU A 29 11.85 8.74 -3.99
C LEU A 29 12.52 10.12 -3.90
N PHE A 30 11.98 11.09 -4.60
CA PHE A 30 12.48 12.46 -4.65
C PHE A 30 11.37 13.38 -5.15
N GLY A 31 11.62 14.68 -5.13
CA GLY A 31 10.64 15.69 -5.52
C GLY A 31 9.55 15.87 -4.45
N SER A 32 8.58 16.73 -4.74
CA SER A 32 7.47 17.05 -3.83
C SER A 32 6.17 16.36 -4.28
N GLN A 33 5.39 15.90 -3.32
CA GLN A 33 3.99 15.53 -3.50
C GLN A 33 3.17 16.82 -3.67
N ILE A 34 2.42 16.92 -4.77
CA ILE A 34 1.53 18.03 -5.09
C ILE A 34 0.26 17.45 -5.71
N ASP A 35 -0.86 17.60 -5.02
CA ASP A 35 -2.17 17.18 -5.52
C ASP A 35 -3.09 18.39 -5.74
N TYR A 36 -3.84 18.33 -6.84
CA TYR A 36 -4.71 19.41 -7.36
C TYR A 36 -3.96 20.70 -7.75
N PHE A 37 -3.45 21.47 -6.78
CA PHE A 37 -2.75 22.75 -7.01
C PHE A 37 -1.67 23.00 -5.94
N HIS A 38 -0.54 23.61 -6.32
CA HIS A 38 0.63 23.82 -5.43
C HIS A 38 0.36 24.60 -4.14
N TYR A 39 -0.58 25.56 -4.15
CA TYR A 39 -0.96 26.32 -2.95
C TYR A 39 -1.99 25.59 -2.08
N PHE A 40 -2.59 24.52 -2.60
CA PHE A 40 -3.62 23.76 -1.92
C PHE A 40 -2.99 22.71 -1.00
N SER A 41 -2.14 21.83 -1.55
CA SER A 41 -1.42 20.81 -0.78
C SER A 41 -0.06 20.52 -1.41
N ARG A 42 1.01 20.76 -0.65
CA ARG A 42 2.37 20.35 -1.01
C ARG A 42 3.03 19.65 0.18
N GLN A 43 3.54 18.46 -0.04
CA GLN A 43 4.29 17.70 0.95
C GLN A 43 5.66 17.29 0.42
N GLU A 44 6.61 17.18 1.33
CA GLU A 44 7.95 16.66 1.10
C GLU A 44 8.27 15.60 2.15
N HIS A 45 9.12 14.64 1.78
CA HIS A 45 9.67 13.71 2.75
C HIS A 45 10.38 14.47 3.87
N ALA A 46 10.06 14.13 5.12
CA ALA A 46 10.79 14.60 6.29
C ALA A 46 12.13 13.88 6.42
N ILE A 47 12.20 12.63 5.96
CA ILE A 47 13.40 11.81 5.95
C ILE A 47 13.68 11.38 4.51
N GLN A 48 14.87 11.65 4.00
CA GLN A 48 15.22 11.27 2.63
C GLN A 48 15.05 9.77 2.41
N PRO A 49 14.43 9.35 1.30
CA PRO A 49 14.34 7.94 0.92
C PRO A 49 15.74 7.28 0.89
N SER A 50 15.82 6.02 1.33
CA SER A 50 17.07 5.25 1.45
C SER A 50 17.79 5.04 0.12
N ILE A 51 17.07 5.23 -0.98
CA ILE A 51 17.60 5.25 -2.34
C ILE A 51 17.12 6.52 -3.03
N GLN A 52 17.94 7.04 -3.93
CA GLN A 52 17.66 8.24 -4.72
C GLN A 52 17.46 7.91 -6.19
N ASN A 53 18.03 6.79 -6.65
CA ASN A 53 17.84 6.27 -8.00
C ASN A 53 17.71 4.75 -7.97
N ILE A 54 16.56 4.23 -8.39
CA ILE A 54 16.22 2.80 -8.36
C ILE A 54 17.27 1.97 -9.09
N THR A 55 17.59 2.32 -10.33
CA THR A 55 18.51 1.55 -11.17
C THR A 55 19.93 1.53 -10.59
N ARG A 56 20.44 2.69 -10.19
CA ARG A 56 21.81 2.84 -9.68
C ARG A 56 21.98 2.25 -8.28
N ASP A 57 21.05 2.53 -7.37
CA ASP A 57 21.25 2.27 -5.95
C ASP A 57 20.83 0.85 -5.56
N LEU A 58 19.79 0.31 -6.21
CA LEU A 58 19.41 -1.09 -6.01
C LEU A 58 20.26 -2.04 -6.84
N ASN A 59 20.76 -1.60 -8.01
CA ASN A 59 21.50 -2.43 -8.96
C ASN A 59 20.76 -3.74 -9.29
N ILE A 60 19.44 -3.66 -9.46
CA ILE A 60 18.56 -4.76 -9.85
C ILE A 60 17.65 -4.32 -11.00
N GLU A 61 17.23 -5.27 -11.83
CA GLU A 61 16.17 -5.06 -12.80
C GLU A 61 14.81 -5.21 -12.11
N ILE A 62 13.91 -4.26 -12.36
CA ILE A 62 12.54 -4.26 -11.85
C ILE A 62 11.63 -4.91 -12.90
N ASP A 63 10.90 -5.93 -12.47
CA ASP A 63 10.06 -6.74 -13.36
C ASP A 63 8.68 -6.12 -13.57
N ALA A 64 8.15 -5.43 -12.55
CA ALA A 64 6.85 -4.75 -12.63
C ALA A 64 6.75 -3.60 -11.61
N ILE A 65 5.82 -2.68 -11.88
CA ILE A 65 5.43 -1.63 -10.95
C ILE A 65 3.94 -1.76 -10.65
N ILE A 66 3.57 -1.67 -9.38
CA ILE A 66 2.18 -1.60 -8.92
C ILE A 66 1.91 -0.21 -8.38
N ILE A 67 0.81 0.41 -8.82
CA ILE A 67 0.35 1.72 -8.35
C ILE A 67 -1.06 1.60 -7.75
N SER A 68 -1.17 1.85 -6.45
CA SER A 68 -2.40 1.65 -5.68
C SER A 68 -3.39 2.81 -5.83
N HIS A 69 -2.90 4.06 -5.86
CA HIS A 69 -3.74 5.27 -5.91
C HIS A 69 -3.14 6.31 -6.87
N GLU A 70 -3.97 7.23 -7.36
CA GLU A 70 -3.56 8.28 -8.29
C GLU A 70 -2.83 9.46 -7.64
N PHE A 71 -2.78 9.56 -6.31
CA PHE A 71 -2.17 10.67 -5.58
C PHE A 71 -0.65 10.68 -5.75
N THR A 72 -0.04 11.86 -5.67
CA THR A 72 1.38 12.03 -6.03
C THR A 72 2.37 11.36 -5.08
N ASP A 73 1.98 11.06 -3.85
CA ASP A 73 2.73 10.23 -2.90
C ASP A 73 2.62 8.72 -3.14
N HIS A 74 1.86 8.31 -4.16
CA HIS A 74 1.76 6.92 -4.63
C HIS A 74 2.16 6.78 -6.11
N CYS A 75 1.67 7.70 -6.93
CA CYS A 75 1.82 7.75 -8.38
C CYS A 75 2.70 8.95 -8.79
N HIS A 76 3.94 8.97 -8.30
CA HIS A 76 4.87 10.09 -8.52
C HIS A 76 5.46 10.07 -9.95
N GLU A 77 5.12 11.07 -10.76
CA GLU A 77 5.51 11.12 -12.19
C GLU A 77 7.02 11.17 -12.39
N GLU A 78 7.75 12.00 -11.64
CA GLU A 78 9.19 12.16 -11.84
C GLU A 78 9.95 10.88 -11.44
N THR A 79 9.54 10.23 -10.34
CA THR A 79 10.13 8.95 -9.91
C THR A 79 9.87 7.89 -10.98
N LEU A 80 8.62 7.78 -11.45
CA LEU A 80 8.26 6.78 -12.43
C LEU A 80 8.98 7.02 -13.76
N ARG A 81 9.04 8.25 -14.27
CA ARG A 81 9.76 8.58 -15.52
C ARG A 81 11.27 8.39 -15.44
N SER A 82 11.86 8.29 -14.24
CA SER A 82 13.27 7.91 -14.08
C SER A 82 13.55 6.44 -14.44
N LEU A 83 12.49 5.61 -14.54
CA LEU A 83 12.56 4.20 -14.89
C LEU A 83 12.37 3.96 -16.40
N SER A 84 12.74 2.77 -16.86
CA SER A 84 12.54 2.38 -18.27
C SER A 84 11.05 2.38 -18.62
N SER A 85 10.70 2.92 -19.80
CA SER A 85 9.35 2.92 -20.35
C SER A 85 8.81 1.52 -20.69
N THR A 86 9.67 0.51 -20.71
CA THR A 86 9.32 -0.88 -21.03
C THR A 86 8.88 -1.70 -19.82
N ILE A 87 9.07 -1.19 -18.59
CA ILE A 87 8.63 -1.90 -17.38
C ILE A 87 7.09 -1.87 -17.33
N PRO A 88 6.41 -3.02 -17.19
CA PRO A 88 4.96 -3.05 -17.11
C PRO A 88 4.45 -2.42 -15.82
N ILE A 89 3.48 -1.52 -15.96
CA ILE A 89 2.81 -0.87 -14.83
C ILE A 89 1.40 -1.45 -14.68
N TYR A 90 1.07 -1.86 -13.47
CA TYR A 90 -0.24 -2.31 -13.04
C TYR A 90 -0.81 -1.28 -12.08
N ALA A 91 -1.86 -0.58 -12.48
CA ALA A 91 -2.37 0.55 -11.72
C ALA A 91 -3.89 0.50 -11.55
N THR A 92 -4.42 1.03 -10.46
CA THR A 92 -5.86 1.24 -10.31
C THR A 92 -6.41 2.14 -11.42
N THR A 93 -7.72 2.12 -11.64
CA THR A 93 -8.35 2.77 -12.80
C THR A 93 -7.94 4.24 -12.98
N ASN A 94 -7.92 5.02 -11.90
CA ASN A 94 -7.57 6.44 -11.96
C ASN A 94 -6.07 6.64 -12.14
N ALA A 95 -5.23 5.89 -11.42
CA ALA A 95 -3.78 5.92 -11.60
C ALA A 95 -3.39 5.53 -13.03
N ALA A 96 -3.95 4.45 -13.59
CA ALA A 96 -3.70 4.03 -14.96
C ALA A 96 -4.10 5.11 -15.99
N LYS A 97 -5.23 5.79 -15.79
CA LYS A 97 -5.64 6.93 -16.63
C LYS A 97 -4.63 8.07 -16.56
N ARG A 98 -4.13 8.41 -15.37
CA ARG A 98 -3.09 9.44 -15.17
C ARG A 98 -1.81 9.06 -15.90
N ILE A 99 -1.30 7.86 -15.65
CA ILE A 99 -0.03 7.34 -16.21
C ILE A 99 -0.07 7.28 -17.74
N ARG A 100 -1.19 6.86 -18.35
CA ARG A 100 -1.33 6.84 -19.82
C ARG A 100 -1.20 8.23 -20.45
N ARG A 101 -1.64 9.30 -19.76
CA ARG A 101 -1.55 10.68 -20.27
C ARG A 101 -0.12 11.21 -20.31
N TRP A 102 0.79 10.58 -19.58
CA TRP A 102 2.21 10.90 -19.60
C TRP A 102 2.88 10.55 -20.93
N ASN A 103 2.26 9.69 -21.74
CA ASN A 103 2.77 9.25 -23.05
C ASN A 103 4.24 8.78 -23.00
N TYR A 104 4.59 8.05 -21.94
CA TYR A 104 5.94 7.56 -21.68
C TYR A 104 6.03 6.04 -21.66
N PHE A 105 5.17 5.39 -20.86
CA PHE A 105 5.19 3.94 -20.67
C PHE A 105 4.50 3.18 -21.80
N GLN A 106 5.11 2.09 -22.24
CA GLN A 106 4.58 1.23 -23.30
C GLN A 106 3.45 0.31 -22.78
N TYR A 107 3.55 -0.15 -21.53
CA TYR A 107 2.66 -1.15 -20.97
C TYR A 107 2.03 -0.64 -19.67
N VAL A 108 0.75 -0.25 -19.74
CA VAL A 108 -0.03 0.21 -18.59
C VAL A 108 -1.33 -0.58 -18.50
N TYR A 109 -1.40 -1.49 -17.54
CA TYR A 109 -2.53 -2.35 -17.26
C TYR A 109 -3.38 -1.80 -16.12
N THR A 110 -4.70 -1.97 -16.24
CA THR A 110 -5.62 -1.57 -15.19
C THR A 110 -5.90 -2.75 -14.26
N ILE A 111 -5.64 -2.57 -12.97
CA ILE A 111 -5.94 -3.56 -11.92
C ILE A 111 -7.46 -3.72 -11.83
N PRO A 112 -8.00 -4.95 -11.94
CA PRO A 112 -9.43 -5.17 -11.87
C PRO A 112 -9.95 -5.03 -10.43
N ILE A 113 -11.21 -4.58 -10.33
CA ILE A 113 -11.94 -4.57 -9.06
C ILE A 113 -12.34 -6.02 -8.72
N LEU A 114 -12.05 -6.43 -7.50
CA LEU A 114 -12.34 -7.74 -6.96
C LEU A 114 -13.82 -7.86 -6.58
N ASN A 115 -14.68 -8.14 -7.56
CA ASN A 115 -16.11 -8.35 -7.36
C ASN A 115 -16.56 -9.80 -7.59
N ASN A 116 -15.96 -10.55 -8.53
CA ASN A 116 -16.23 -11.98 -8.82
C ASN A 116 -15.07 -12.64 -9.59
N GLN A 117 -14.00 -13.08 -8.91
CA GLN A 117 -12.80 -13.75 -9.48
C GLN A 117 -11.92 -12.93 -10.45
N SER A 118 -12.30 -11.71 -10.81
CA SER A 118 -11.54 -10.82 -11.68
C SER A 118 -10.18 -10.45 -11.06
N GLN A 119 -9.13 -11.21 -11.37
CA GLN A 119 -7.76 -10.93 -10.97
C GLN A 119 -6.87 -10.87 -12.19
N LEU A 120 -5.84 -10.03 -12.12
CA LEU A 120 -4.86 -9.88 -13.17
C LEU A 120 -3.57 -10.56 -12.76
N ASN A 121 -3.16 -11.58 -13.51
CA ASN A 121 -1.85 -12.18 -13.35
C ASN A 121 -0.79 -11.18 -13.83
N ILE A 122 0.12 -10.81 -12.95
CA ILE A 122 1.34 -10.06 -13.30
C ILE A 122 2.36 -11.05 -13.89
N PHE A 123 2.46 -12.22 -13.26
CA PHE A 123 3.26 -13.37 -13.67
C PHE A 123 2.51 -14.65 -13.29
N ASP A 124 2.96 -15.82 -13.74
CA ASP A 124 2.29 -17.11 -13.49
C ASP A 124 1.97 -17.38 -12.02
N ARG A 125 2.80 -16.84 -11.11
CA ARG A 125 2.71 -17.07 -9.66
C ARG A 125 2.35 -15.83 -8.85
N ILE A 126 2.06 -14.70 -9.52
CA ILE A 126 1.75 -13.42 -8.87
C ILE A 126 0.55 -12.78 -9.55
N ARG A 127 -0.47 -12.45 -8.76
CA ARG A 127 -1.66 -11.75 -9.25
C ARG A 127 -2.01 -10.55 -8.38
N VAL A 128 -2.71 -9.60 -8.97
CA VAL A 128 -3.14 -8.37 -8.31
C VAL A 128 -4.62 -8.10 -8.56
N GLY A 129 -5.28 -7.52 -7.56
CA GLY A 129 -6.63 -7.00 -7.65
C GLY A 129 -6.85 -5.86 -6.66
N TYR A 130 -7.92 -5.09 -6.87
CA TYR A 130 -8.27 -3.96 -6.03
C TYR A 130 -9.63 -4.18 -5.35
N ILE A 131 -9.70 -3.92 -4.05
CA ILE A 131 -10.94 -3.90 -3.29
C ILE A 131 -11.34 -2.44 -3.13
N GLU A 132 -12.47 -2.08 -3.73
CA GLU A 132 -13.04 -0.73 -3.58
C GLU A 132 -13.66 -0.56 -2.20
N GLU A 133 -13.49 0.64 -1.67
CA GLU A 133 -14.23 1.08 -0.51
C GLU A 133 -15.72 1.28 -0.83
N LYS A 134 -16.60 0.76 0.03
CA LYS A 134 -18.07 0.87 -0.08
C LYS A 134 -18.70 1.61 1.11
N GLY A 135 -17.91 2.12 2.04
CA GLY A 135 -18.37 2.83 3.23
C GLY A 135 -19.15 4.09 2.87
N PHE A 136 -20.33 4.28 3.48
CA PHE A 136 -21.22 5.40 3.18
C PHE A 136 -20.60 6.80 3.38
N LEU A 137 -19.72 6.93 4.39
CA LEU A 137 -19.03 8.19 4.71
C LEU A 137 -17.59 8.25 4.21
N SER A 138 -17.16 7.23 3.48
CA SER A 138 -15.80 7.14 2.98
C SER A 138 -15.66 7.88 1.65
N LEU A 139 -14.42 8.27 1.33
CA LEU A 139 -14.06 8.74 -0.01
C LEU A 139 -13.48 7.56 -0.80
N PRO A 140 -14.20 7.00 -1.79
CA PRO A 140 -13.75 5.78 -2.48
C PRO A 140 -12.51 5.97 -3.36
N SER A 141 -12.17 7.21 -3.71
CA SER A 141 -10.91 7.51 -4.40
C SER A 141 -9.71 7.53 -3.46
N LEU A 142 -9.94 7.69 -2.15
CA LEU A 142 -8.89 7.76 -1.14
C LEU A 142 -8.69 6.43 -0.42
N HIS A 143 -9.78 5.69 -0.20
CA HIS A 143 -9.76 4.45 0.55
C HIS A 143 -9.99 3.25 -0.36
N GLY A 144 -9.33 2.15 -0.03
CA GLY A 144 -9.40 0.89 -0.75
C GLY A 144 -8.17 0.05 -0.47
N ALA A 145 -8.13 -1.17 -1.01
CA ALA A 145 -7.05 -2.10 -0.74
C ALA A 145 -6.52 -2.74 -2.02
N THR A 146 -5.20 -2.74 -2.19
CA THR A 146 -4.54 -3.52 -3.23
C THR A 146 -4.19 -4.89 -2.66
N CYS A 147 -4.75 -5.94 -3.23
CA CYS A 147 -4.47 -7.32 -2.87
C CYS A 147 -3.46 -7.91 -3.85
N ILE A 148 -2.27 -8.26 -3.34
CA ILE A 148 -1.21 -8.91 -4.11
C ILE A 148 -1.13 -10.36 -3.60
N SER A 149 -1.43 -11.33 -4.46
CA SER A 149 -1.40 -12.75 -4.10
C SER A 149 -0.25 -13.48 -4.77
N PHE A 150 0.38 -14.36 -4.01
CA PHE A 150 1.51 -15.21 -4.40
C PHE A 150 1.09 -16.69 -4.34
N LEU A 151 1.33 -17.44 -5.40
CA LEU A 151 0.93 -18.85 -5.49
C LEU A 151 1.99 -19.75 -4.85
N ILE A 152 1.62 -20.48 -3.81
CA ILE A 152 2.50 -21.42 -3.11
C ILE A 152 2.15 -22.86 -3.49
N ASP A 153 3.18 -23.64 -3.81
CA ASP A 153 3.12 -25.06 -4.17
C ASP A 153 2.05 -25.40 -5.23
N ASN A 154 1.75 -24.44 -6.11
CA ASN A 154 0.73 -24.50 -7.14
C ASN A 154 -0.70 -24.82 -6.63
N GLN A 155 -0.98 -24.56 -5.35
CA GLN A 155 -2.24 -24.95 -4.71
C GLN A 155 -2.94 -23.79 -4.01
N GLN A 156 -2.22 -22.95 -3.26
CA GLN A 156 -2.83 -21.92 -2.41
C GLN A 156 -2.27 -20.53 -2.70
N TRP A 157 -3.15 -19.53 -2.64
CA TRP A 157 -2.77 -18.13 -2.80
C TRP A 157 -2.62 -17.46 -1.44
N HIS A 158 -1.41 -17.02 -1.14
CA HIS A 158 -1.11 -16.25 0.06
C HIS A 158 -1.00 -14.78 -0.33
N SER A 159 -1.70 -13.92 0.37
CA SER A 159 -1.91 -12.54 -0.04
C SER A 159 -1.36 -11.54 0.96
N LEU A 160 -0.75 -10.50 0.41
CA LEU A 160 -0.47 -9.25 1.08
C LEU A 160 -1.59 -8.27 0.72
N LEU A 161 -2.20 -7.67 1.74
CA LEU A 161 -3.22 -6.64 1.59
C LEU A 161 -2.61 -5.28 1.93
N TYR A 162 -2.46 -4.43 0.92
CA TYR A 162 -1.86 -3.10 1.04
C TYR A 162 -2.94 -2.02 1.10
N ILE A 163 -2.97 -1.27 2.22
CA ILE A 163 -4.06 -0.36 2.58
C ILE A 163 -3.50 0.95 3.19
N PRO A 164 -2.80 1.79 2.43
CA PRO A 164 -2.05 2.93 2.97
C PRO A 164 -2.94 4.01 3.63
N HIS A 165 -4.18 4.16 3.15
CA HIS A 165 -5.17 5.10 3.70
C HIS A 165 -6.22 4.42 4.59
N GLY A 166 -6.24 3.10 4.64
CA GLY A 166 -7.30 2.33 5.28
C GLY A 166 -8.49 2.04 4.35
N CYS A 167 -9.33 1.10 4.78
CA CYS A 167 -10.56 0.70 4.11
C CYS A 167 -11.50 0.05 5.15
N GLU A 168 -12.80 0.26 5.04
CA GLU A 168 -13.81 -0.34 5.91
C GLU A 168 -13.69 -1.86 5.90
N GLN A 169 -13.76 -2.43 7.10
CA GLN A 169 -13.69 -3.86 7.31
C GLN A 169 -14.77 -4.61 6.52
N THR A 170 -15.97 -4.03 6.40
CA THR A 170 -17.08 -4.64 5.65
C THR A 170 -16.75 -4.83 4.18
N SER A 171 -16.12 -3.84 3.54
CA SER A 171 -15.71 -3.89 2.13
C SER A 171 -14.75 -5.05 1.87
N ILE A 172 -13.77 -5.24 2.77
CA ILE A 172 -12.75 -6.30 2.64
C ILE A 172 -13.33 -7.66 3.00
N CYS A 173 -14.02 -7.78 4.14
CA CYS A 173 -14.57 -9.06 4.60
C CYS A 173 -15.66 -9.59 3.65
N GLU A 174 -16.46 -8.73 3.01
CA GLU A 174 -17.47 -9.16 2.03
C GLU A 174 -16.82 -9.87 0.82
N TRP A 175 -15.67 -9.37 0.36
CA TRP A 175 -14.91 -10.03 -0.70
C TRP A 175 -14.20 -11.30 -0.18
N PHE A 176 -13.49 -11.18 0.94
CA PHE A 176 -12.65 -12.25 1.50
C PHE A 176 -13.46 -13.50 1.85
N ASN A 177 -14.63 -13.33 2.48
CA ASN A 177 -15.50 -14.44 2.88
C ASN A 177 -16.09 -15.23 1.69
N LYS A 178 -16.00 -14.68 0.46
CA LYS A 178 -16.42 -15.37 -0.77
C LYS A 178 -15.28 -16.16 -1.42
N GLN A 179 -14.05 -16.08 -0.91
CA GLN A 179 -12.88 -16.77 -1.47
C GLN A 179 -12.66 -18.11 -0.77
N SER A 180 -12.36 -19.16 -1.55
CA SER A 180 -12.11 -20.51 -1.00
C SER A 180 -10.63 -20.90 -0.97
N ASN A 181 -9.77 -20.19 -1.68
CA ASN A 181 -8.34 -20.52 -1.87
C ASN A 181 -7.41 -19.32 -1.67
N VAL A 182 -7.87 -18.29 -0.94
CA VAL A 182 -7.11 -17.09 -0.63
C VAL A 182 -6.92 -17.01 0.87
N ASN A 183 -5.66 -16.96 1.28
CA ASN A 183 -5.25 -16.65 2.64
C ASN A 183 -4.63 -15.25 2.66
N ILE A 184 -5.06 -14.36 3.56
CA ILE A 184 -4.43 -13.05 3.73
C ILE A 184 -3.47 -13.18 4.91
N CYS A 185 -2.17 -13.23 4.62
CA CYS A 185 -1.16 -13.49 5.64
C CYS A 185 -0.52 -12.18 6.16
N ILE A 186 -0.53 -11.14 5.34
CA ILE A 186 0.17 -9.88 5.62
C ILE A 186 -0.81 -8.70 5.42
N LEU A 187 -0.94 -7.87 6.44
CA LEU A 187 -1.57 -6.55 6.36
C LEU A 187 -0.47 -5.49 6.31
N LEU A 188 -0.43 -4.69 5.24
CA LEU A 188 0.48 -3.56 5.08
C LEU A 188 -0.35 -2.27 5.19
N GLN A 189 -0.45 -1.73 6.40
CA GLN A 189 -1.27 -0.57 6.75
C GLN A 189 -0.61 0.22 7.89
N GLY A 190 -0.64 1.54 7.80
CA GLY A 190 -0.08 2.44 8.81
C GLY A 190 -0.78 2.40 10.15
N PHE A 191 -0.05 2.85 11.17
CA PHE A 191 -0.53 3.05 12.52
C PHE A 191 -1.19 4.41 12.70
N ASP A 192 -0.70 5.43 11.99
CA ASP A 192 -1.10 6.81 12.18
C ASP A 192 -2.52 7.06 11.68
N ARG A 193 -3.27 7.83 12.48
CA ARG A 193 -4.58 8.32 12.10
C ARG A 193 -4.46 9.75 11.62
N VAL A 194 -4.89 10.00 10.40
CA VAL A 194 -4.81 11.33 9.77
C VAL A 194 -6.19 11.76 9.34
N PHE A 195 -6.56 12.99 9.66
CA PHE A 195 -7.85 13.53 9.28
C PHE A 195 -7.82 15.03 9.08
N ASN A 196 -8.72 15.47 8.21
CA ASN A 196 -9.08 16.85 7.95
C ASN A 196 -10.53 17.09 8.39
N PRO A 197 -10.98 18.36 8.44
CA PRO A 197 -12.40 18.68 8.42
C PRO A 197 -13.11 17.97 7.26
N ILE A 198 -14.39 17.62 7.44
CA ILE A 198 -15.17 16.84 6.43
C ILE A 198 -15.19 17.54 5.06
N TRP A 199 -15.25 18.87 5.03
CA TRP A 199 -15.21 19.67 3.80
C TRP A 199 -13.82 19.73 3.12
N LEU A 200 -12.78 19.20 3.76
CA LEU A 200 -11.39 19.02 3.26
C LEU A 200 -10.99 17.53 3.19
N GLY A 201 -11.97 16.65 2.97
CA GLY A 201 -11.73 15.23 2.75
C GLY A 201 -11.94 14.34 3.98
N GLY A 202 -12.14 14.90 5.17
CA GLY A 202 -12.50 14.11 6.34
C GLY A 202 -11.38 13.16 6.80
N LEU A 203 -11.71 11.91 7.08
CA LEU A 203 -10.73 10.89 7.47
C LEU A 203 -9.85 10.55 6.26
N LEU A 204 -8.53 10.69 6.43
CA LEU A 204 -7.56 10.43 5.37
C LEU A 204 -6.81 9.11 5.56
N ASN A 205 -6.41 8.81 6.80
CA ASN A 205 -5.85 7.53 7.21
C ASN A 205 -6.63 6.99 8.41
N TYR A 206 -7.07 5.73 8.35
CA TYR A 206 -7.85 5.10 9.43
C TYR A 206 -7.06 4.85 10.73
N GLY A 207 -5.76 4.54 10.62
CA GLY A 207 -4.86 4.28 11.74
C GLY A 207 -5.05 2.93 12.46
N CYS A 208 -4.36 2.78 13.59
CA CYS A 208 -4.14 1.51 14.29
C CYS A 208 -5.42 0.82 14.77
N ASN A 209 -6.43 1.58 15.24
CA ASN A 209 -7.65 0.99 15.81
C ASN A 209 -8.45 0.20 14.78
N GLN A 210 -8.51 0.67 13.54
CA GLN A 210 -9.16 -0.08 12.46
C GLN A 210 -8.24 -1.21 11.98
N ALA A 211 -6.94 -0.93 11.82
CA ALA A 211 -5.98 -1.92 11.36
C ALA A 211 -5.97 -3.16 12.25
N ALA A 212 -5.99 -3.00 13.58
CA ALA A 212 -6.10 -4.09 14.55
C ALA A 212 -7.37 -4.92 14.35
N LYS A 213 -8.54 -4.26 14.23
CA LYS A 213 -9.82 -4.95 13.95
C LYS A 213 -9.77 -5.77 12.67
N LEU A 214 -9.21 -5.19 11.61
CA LEU A 214 -9.09 -5.84 10.31
C LEU A 214 -8.12 -7.03 10.38
N ALA A 215 -6.95 -6.83 11.00
CA ALA A 215 -5.92 -7.86 11.16
C ALA A 215 -6.48 -9.09 11.88
N ILE A 216 -7.24 -8.89 12.97
CA ILE A 216 -7.92 -9.96 13.71
C ILE A 216 -8.99 -10.64 12.86
N ALA A 217 -9.86 -9.86 12.21
CA ALA A 217 -10.97 -10.41 11.40
C ALA A 217 -10.49 -11.24 10.21
N LEU A 218 -9.37 -10.83 9.59
CA LEU A 218 -8.74 -11.55 8.49
C LEU A 218 -7.76 -12.64 8.96
N LYS A 219 -7.50 -12.72 10.27
CA LYS A 219 -6.54 -13.65 10.89
C LYS A 219 -5.14 -13.56 10.26
N VAL A 220 -4.69 -12.33 9.98
CA VAL A 220 -3.38 -12.11 9.37
C VAL A 220 -2.29 -12.50 10.37
N LYS A 221 -1.17 -13.00 9.85
CA LYS A 221 -0.01 -13.43 10.67
C LYS A 221 0.97 -12.29 10.92
N HIS A 222 1.03 -11.33 9.99
CA HIS A 222 1.92 -10.18 10.06
C HIS A 222 1.12 -8.91 9.79
N TRP A 223 1.30 -7.90 10.63
CA TRP A 223 0.87 -6.53 10.36
C TRP A 223 2.11 -5.64 10.34
N ILE A 224 2.34 -5.01 9.19
CA ILE A 224 3.49 -4.17 8.89
C ILE A 224 3.02 -2.73 8.69
N GLY A 225 3.64 -1.77 9.39
CA GLY A 225 3.36 -0.34 9.23
C GLY A 225 3.84 0.22 7.89
N THR A 226 3.12 1.19 7.33
CA THR A 226 3.44 1.93 6.11
C THR A 226 2.68 3.26 6.12
N HIS A 227 3.13 4.27 5.38
CA HIS A 227 2.44 5.55 5.20
C HIS A 227 2.31 6.35 6.52
N ASP A 228 3.23 6.11 7.45
CA ASP A 228 3.28 6.74 8.77
C ASP A 228 4.24 7.95 8.81
N GLU A 229 4.93 8.26 7.70
CA GLU A 229 5.82 9.41 7.63
C GLU A 229 5.10 10.71 8.03
N ASN A 230 5.68 11.44 8.97
CA ASN A 230 5.25 12.79 9.31
C ASN A 230 5.89 13.80 8.34
N LYS A 231 5.37 13.81 7.11
CA LYS A 231 5.84 14.63 5.98
C LYS A 231 5.89 16.13 6.33
N ILE A 232 6.81 16.87 5.71
CA ILE A 232 6.85 18.32 5.79
C ILE A 232 5.74 18.87 4.88
N ALA A 233 4.69 19.42 5.49
CA ALA A 233 3.51 19.86 4.76
C ALA A 233 3.39 21.40 4.71
N SER A 234 2.99 21.92 3.55
CA SER A 234 2.73 23.35 3.31
C SER A 234 1.46 23.54 2.46
N GLY A 235 0.91 24.76 2.48
CA GLY A 235 -0.32 25.11 1.77
C GLY A 235 -1.54 25.14 2.69
N LEU A 236 -2.73 25.34 2.09
CA LEU A 236 -3.97 25.53 2.84
C LEU A 236 -4.41 24.26 3.59
N VAL A 237 -4.20 23.09 2.99
CA VAL A 237 -4.61 21.81 3.61
C VAL A 237 -3.82 21.52 4.88
N SER A 238 -2.52 21.83 4.91
CA SER A 238 -1.67 21.55 6.07
C SER A 238 -2.06 22.33 7.34
N LEU A 239 -2.74 23.47 7.19
CA LEU A 239 -3.26 24.26 8.32
C LEU A 239 -4.35 23.53 9.11
N PHE A 240 -5.06 22.60 8.48
CA PHE A 240 -6.18 21.87 9.08
C PHE A 240 -5.87 20.40 9.32
N LEU A 241 -4.76 19.90 8.79
CA LEU A 241 -4.33 18.51 8.90
C LEU A 241 -4.05 18.17 10.36
N LYS A 242 -4.75 17.16 10.87
CA LYS A 242 -4.53 16.60 12.19
C LYS A 242 -4.02 15.17 12.04
N ARG A 243 -2.92 14.88 12.73
CA ARG A 243 -2.32 13.56 12.81
C ARG A 243 -2.27 13.14 14.27
N HIS A 244 -2.74 11.93 14.54
CA HIS A 244 -2.48 11.23 15.78
C HIS A 244 -1.44 10.15 15.47
N ASN A 245 -0.24 10.35 16.00
CA ASN A 245 0.84 9.41 15.82
C ASN A 245 0.67 8.21 16.75
N TYR A 246 0.89 7.01 16.22
CA TYR A 246 0.82 5.77 16.98
C TYR A 246 2.14 5.01 16.84
N THR A 247 2.65 4.52 17.97
CA THR A 247 3.82 3.66 18.02
C THR A 247 3.43 2.18 17.84
N ILE A 248 4.42 1.31 17.63
CA ILE A 248 4.20 -0.15 17.71
C ILE A 248 3.56 -0.54 19.05
N ASP A 249 3.96 0.08 20.16
CA ASP A 249 3.45 -0.29 21.47
C ASP A 249 1.98 0.11 21.62
N ASP A 250 1.56 1.23 21.01
CA ASP A 250 0.14 1.57 20.92
C ASP A 250 -0.63 0.55 20.06
N ALA A 251 -0.05 0.09 18.94
CA ALA A 251 -0.65 -0.96 18.12
C ALA A 251 -0.76 -2.30 18.88
N LYS A 252 0.22 -2.64 19.72
CA LYS A 252 0.14 -3.81 20.62
C LYS A 252 -1.00 -3.64 21.62
N LEU A 253 -1.13 -2.48 22.25
CA LEU A 253 -2.22 -2.19 23.19
C LEU A 253 -3.61 -2.27 22.52
N GLU A 254 -3.73 -1.89 21.25
CA GLU A 254 -4.96 -2.11 20.48
C GLU A 254 -5.24 -3.59 20.25
N LEU A 255 -4.22 -4.41 19.95
CA LEU A 255 -4.36 -5.86 19.79
C LEU A 255 -4.68 -6.58 21.12
N GLU A 256 -4.22 -6.08 22.27
CA GLU A 256 -4.53 -6.65 23.59
C GLU A 256 -6.04 -6.66 23.90
N LYS A 257 -6.82 -5.80 23.24
CA LYS A 257 -8.30 -5.81 23.31
C LYS A 257 -8.91 -7.09 22.72
N TYR A 258 -8.12 -7.83 21.94
CA TYR A 258 -8.49 -9.05 21.23
C TYR A 258 -7.65 -10.26 21.67
N LYS A 259 -6.97 -10.19 22.83
CA LYS A 259 -6.04 -11.23 23.30
C LYS A 259 -6.61 -12.65 23.42
N ASP A 260 -7.93 -12.78 23.52
CA ASP A 260 -8.63 -14.06 23.61
C ASP A 260 -8.86 -14.70 22.22
N GLU A 261 -8.48 -14.00 21.14
CA GLU A 261 -8.55 -14.51 19.78
C GLU A 261 -7.45 -15.53 19.49
N THR A 262 -7.75 -16.44 18.56
CA THR A 262 -6.85 -17.57 18.24
C THR A 262 -5.59 -17.15 17.51
N ILE A 263 -5.60 -16.03 16.79
CA ILE A 263 -4.46 -15.54 16.02
C ILE A 263 -4.31 -14.05 16.30
N ILE A 264 -3.16 -13.69 16.89
CA ILE A 264 -2.71 -12.32 17.05
C ILE A 264 -1.55 -12.09 16.07
N PRO A 265 -1.60 -11.05 15.22
CA PRO A 265 -0.55 -10.79 14.25
C PRO A 265 0.75 -10.37 14.92
N ASN A 266 1.88 -10.79 14.35
CA ASN A 266 3.18 -10.21 14.65
C ASN A 266 3.24 -8.79 14.06
N LEU A 267 3.56 -7.81 14.89
CA LEU A 267 3.71 -6.40 14.51
C LEU A 267 5.14 -6.09 14.03
N HIS A 268 5.24 -5.38 12.91
CA HIS A 268 6.51 -4.97 12.32
C HIS A 268 6.50 -3.50 11.96
N HIS A 269 7.59 -2.80 12.28
CA HIS A 269 7.90 -1.47 11.76
C HIS A 269 9.23 -1.56 11.05
N ILE A 270 9.20 -1.48 9.72
CA ILE A 270 10.39 -1.58 8.89
C ILE A 270 10.87 -0.17 8.60
N GLN A 271 12.02 0.18 9.14
CA GLN A 271 12.63 1.48 8.91
C GLN A 271 13.01 1.65 7.44
N ASN A 272 13.00 2.89 6.95
CA ASN A 272 13.54 3.27 5.65
C ASN A 272 14.91 2.60 5.37
N GLY A 273 14.98 1.85 4.27
CA GLY A 273 16.16 1.12 3.82
C GLY A 273 16.26 -0.34 4.28
N ASN A 274 15.54 -0.70 5.35
CA ASN A 274 15.55 -2.05 5.90
C ASN A 274 14.53 -2.96 5.21
N SER A 275 14.68 -4.26 5.46
CA SER A 275 13.82 -5.29 4.89
C SER A 275 13.40 -6.33 5.92
N ILE A 276 12.25 -6.95 5.67
CA ILE A 276 11.79 -8.16 6.35
C ILE A 276 11.58 -9.27 5.32
N THR A 277 11.92 -10.50 5.69
CA THR A 277 11.61 -11.69 4.90
C THR A 277 10.63 -12.54 5.70
N ILE A 278 9.49 -12.84 5.09
CA ILE A 278 8.40 -13.64 5.68
C ILE A 278 8.33 -14.96 4.92
N ASP A 279 8.34 -16.08 5.65
CA ASP A 279 8.02 -17.36 5.04
C ASP A 279 6.50 -17.49 4.89
N LEU A 280 6.02 -17.54 3.66
CA LEU A 280 4.59 -17.61 3.40
C LEU A 280 4.01 -19.02 3.64
N THR A 281 4.84 -20.04 3.87
CA THR A 281 4.38 -21.40 4.21
C THR A 281 4.07 -21.62 5.69
N GLU A 282 4.52 -20.71 6.56
CA GLU A 282 4.22 -20.73 8.00
C GLU A 282 2.84 -20.20 8.32
#